data_AF-A0A7Z9PPS7-F1
#
_entry.id   AF-A0A7Z9PPS7-F1
#
_cell.length_a   1.000
_cell.length_b   1.000
_cell.length_c   1.000
_cell.angle_alpha   90.00
_cell.angle_beta   90.00
_cell.angle_gamma   90.00
#
_symmetry.space_group_name_H-M   'P 1'
#
loop_
_entity.id
_entity.type
_entity.pdbx_description
1 polymer ?
#
loop_
_entity_poly.entity_id
_entity_poly.type
_entity_poly.pdbx_seq_one_letter_code
_entity_poly.pdbx_strand_id
1 'polypeptide(L)'
;MTTIDHDETTNPDLCCKWEDLDPGDYQNIDFVWFSPDCTCYSVMSFPQGHFKEGVAVTDAAKASDAAVIAGLDFIKAIDPKFWVMENPRALLRKRPFVQDLDRVTVAYCRYGHD
;
A
#
# COMPACT_ATOMS: atom_id res chain seq x y z
N MET A 1 -9.91 12.45 -11.71
CA MET A 1 -8.89 11.74 -10.93
C MET A 1 -8.82 12.47 -9.61
N THR A 2 -8.95 11.74 -8.51
CA THR A 2 -8.83 12.29 -7.15
C THR A 2 -7.62 11.62 -6.52
N THR A 3 -6.73 12.40 -5.94
CA THR A 3 -5.55 11.94 -5.22
C THR A 3 -5.78 12.04 -3.72
N ILE A 4 -5.43 10.98 -3.01
CA ILE A 4 -5.57 10.89 -1.56
C ILE A 4 -4.22 10.46 -1.01
N ASP A 5 -3.64 11.30 -0.15
CA ASP A 5 -2.41 10.97 0.55
C ASP A 5 -2.44 11.57 1.96
N HIS A 6 -1.75 10.94 2.90
CA HIS A 6 -1.54 11.45 4.24
C HIS A 6 -0.37 12.45 4.34
N ASP A 7 0.49 12.49 3.32
CA ASP A 7 1.62 13.41 3.22
C ASP A 7 1.22 14.68 2.46
N GLU A 8 1.03 15.78 3.19
CA GLU A 8 0.69 17.10 2.66
C GLU A 8 1.70 17.61 1.62
N THR A 9 2.96 17.17 1.69
CA THR A 9 4.01 17.62 0.77
C THR A 9 3.82 17.09 -0.65
N THR A 10 3.00 16.05 -0.82
CA THR A 10 2.59 15.54 -2.14
C THR A 10 1.51 16.39 -2.81
N ASN A 11 0.91 17.35 -2.07
CA ASN A 11 -0.19 18.21 -2.50
C ASN A 11 -1.38 17.42 -3.09
N PRO A 12 -1.99 16.50 -2.31
CA PRO A 12 -3.13 15.70 -2.77
C PRO A 12 -4.43 16.52 -2.78
N ASP A 13 -5.44 16.04 -3.52
CA ASP A 13 -6.80 16.62 -3.51
C ASP A 13 -7.44 16.47 -2.12
N LEU A 14 -7.16 15.35 -1.44
CA LEU A 14 -7.56 15.07 -0.06
C LEU A 14 -6.35 14.63 0.76
N CYS A 15 -6.00 15.43 1.78
CA CYS A 15 -4.91 15.12 2.70
C CYS A 15 -5.43 14.35 3.93
N CYS A 16 -5.55 13.04 3.83
CA CYS A 16 -6.09 12.19 4.90
C CYS A 16 -5.59 10.75 4.83
N LYS A 17 -5.88 9.96 5.86
CA LYS A 17 -5.58 8.53 5.85
C LYS A 17 -6.79 7.74 5.36
N TRP A 18 -6.56 6.48 5.00
CA TRP A 18 -7.60 5.56 4.56
C TRP A 18 -8.69 5.35 5.62
N GLU A 19 -8.32 5.36 6.90
CA GLU A 19 -9.25 5.18 8.01
C GLU A 19 -10.21 6.37 8.21
N ASP A 20 -9.89 7.52 7.63
CA ASP A 20 -10.70 8.75 7.73
C ASP A 20 -11.74 8.87 6.61
N LEU A 21 -11.69 7.97 5.61
CA LEU A 21 -12.59 7.99 4.47
C LEU A 21 -13.87 7.20 4.77
N ASP A 22 -15.03 7.77 4.43
CA ASP A 22 -16.29 7.04 4.38
C ASP A 22 -16.49 6.43 2.99
N PRO A 23 -16.53 5.08 2.83
CA PRO A 23 -16.81 4.43 1.55
C PRO A 23 -18.12 4.92 0.90
N GLY A 24 -19.11 5.38 1.69
CA GLY A 24 -20.38 5.88 1.20
C GLY A 24 -20.26 7.11 0.27
N ASP A 25 -19.18 7.88 0.42
CA ASP A 25 -18.87 9.05 -0.40
C ASP A 25 -18.33 8.70 -1.79
N TYR A 26 -17.96 7.44 -2.02
CA TYR A 26 -17.26 6.97 -3.22
C TYR A 26 -18.06 5.90 -3.95
N GLN A 27 -18.99 6.35 -4.80
CA GLN A 27 -19.84 5.48 -5.62
C GLN A 27 -19.42 5.52 -7.09
N ASN A 28 -19.59 4.40 -7.79
CA ASN A 28 -19.33 4.26 -9.23
C ASN A 28 -17.87 4.54 -9.63
N ILE A 29 -16.91 4.11 -8.82
CA ILE A 29 -15.48 4.25 -9.13
C ILE A 29 -15.07 3.23 -10.21
N ASP A 30 -14.57 3.72 -11.34
CA ASP A 30 -14.11 2.86 -12.42
C ASP A 30 -12.74 2.21 -12.12
N PHE A 31 -11.86 2.94 -11.44
CA PHE A 31 -10.48 2.50 -11.23
C PHE A 31 -9.88 3.06 -9.93
N VAL A 32 -9.15 2.22 -9.20
CA VAL A 32 -8.32 2.62 -8.06
C VAL A 32 -6.85 2.23 -8.30
N TRP A 33 -5.95 3.19 -8.10
CA TRP A 33 -4.52 2.94 -7.98
C TRP A 33 -4.10 3.10 -6.53
N PHE A 34 -3.62 2.03 -5.91
CA PHE A 34 -3.19 2.04 -4.51
C PHE A 34 -1.68 1.83 -4.39
N SER A 35 -0.94 2.84 -3.93
CA SER A 35 0.51 2.79 -3.73
C SER A 35 0.86 3.00 -2.26
N PRO A 36 0.66 1.99 -1.38
CA PRO A 36 0.98 2.13 0.04
C PRO A 36 2.48 2.36 0.26
N ASP A 37 2.81 3.07 1.35
CA ASP A 37 4.20 3.35 1.73
C ASP A 37 5.05 2.07 1.75
N CYS A 38 6.16 2.11 1.01
CA CYS A 38 7.10 1.01 0.88
C CYS A 38 8.21 1.02 1.93
N THR A 39 8.31 2.05 2.76
CA THR A 39 9.43 2.28 3.70
C THR A 39 9.69 1.07 4.58
N CYS A 40 8.67 0.52 5.26
CA CYS A 40 8.86 -0.67 6.10
C CYS A 40 9.08 -1.95 5.27
N TYR A 41 8.59 -2.00 4.02
CA TYR A 41 8.59 -3.22 3.21
C TYR A 41 9.82 -3.38 2.32
N SER A 42 10.56 -2.30 2.06
CA SER A 42 11.71 -2.25 1.16
C SER A 42 12.87 -3.12 1.63
N VAL A 43 13.66 -3.62 0.68
CA VAL A 43 14.92 -4.34 0.94
C VAL A 43 15.90 -3.48 1.74
N MET A 44 15.89 -2.16 1.49
CA MET A 44 16.73 -1.20 2.20
C MET A 44 16.41 -1.10 3.70
N SER A 45 15.21 -1.54 4.08
CA SER A 45 14.72 -1.45 5.46
C SER A 45 14.85 -2.76 6.24
N PHE A 46 15.54 -3.76 5.68
CA PHE A 46 15.78 -5.04 6.36
C PHE A 46 16.68 -4.90 7.60
N PRO A 47 17.77 -4.10 7.60
CA PRO A 47 18.62 -3.91 8.78
C PRO A 47 17.87 -3.39 10.03
N GLN A 48 16.75 -2.70 9.83
CA GLN A 48 15.93 -2.09 10.87
C GLN A 48 15.08 -3.14 11.61
N GLY A 49 14.97 -4.37 11.09
CA GLY A 49 14.32 -5.46 11.79
C GLY A 49 12.82 -5.26 12.02
N HIS A 50 12.16 -4.53 11.13
CA HIS A 50 10.71 -4.24 11.17
C HIS A 50 9.84 -5.51 11.27
N PHE A 51 10.30 -6.59 10.65
CA PHE A 51 9.62 -7.87 10.62
C PHE A 51 10.54 -9.00 11.10
N LYS A 52 10.06 -9.82 12.04
CA LYS A 52 10.75 -11.03 12.52
C LYS A 52 9.85 -12.23 12.30
N GLU A 53 10.37 -13.25 11.63
CA GLU A 53 9.61 -14.48 11.32
C GLU A 53 8.23 -14.21 10.66
N GLY A 54 8.14 -13.15 9.86
CA GLY A 54 6.89 -12.76 9.20
C GLY A 54 5.91 -11.99 10.10
N VAL A 55 6.31 -11.57 11.30
CA VAL A 55 5.49 -10.76 12.21
C VAL A 55 6.04 -9.33 12.29
N ALA A 56 5.17 -8.32 12.21
CA ALA A 56 5.54 -6.92 12.43
C ALA A 56 5.87 -6.69 13.91
N VAL A 57 7.11 -6.25 14.21
CA VAL A 57 7.58 -6.11 15.59
C VAL A 57 7.80 -4.65 16.01
N THR A 58 8.05 -3.75 15.07
CA THR A 58 8.17 -2.31 15.33
C THR A 58 6.83 -1.62 15.13
N ASP A 59 6.58 -0.51 15.83
CA ASP A 59 5.32 0.23 15.70
C ASP A 59 5.13 0.81 14.28
N ALA A 60 6.21 1.23 13.62
CA ALA A 60 6.17 1.63 12.21
C ALA A 60 5.66 0.50 11.30
N ALA A 61 6.11 -0.74 11.54
CA ALA A 61 5.70 -1.90 10.73
C ALA A 61 4.23 -2.29 10.99
N LYS A 62 3.78 -2.19 12.24
CA LYS A 62 2.37 -2.41 12.59
C LYS A 62 1.47 -1.35 11.95
N ALA A 63 1.90 -0.09 11.96
CA ALA A 63 1.20 1.00 11.31
C ALA A 63 1.16 0.82 9.79
N SER A 64 2.27 0.42 9.16
CA SER A 64 2.29 0.11 7.73
C SER A 64 1.37 -1.06 7.37
N ASP A 65 1.32 -2.13 8.18
CA ASP A 65 0.39 -3.25 7.96
C ASP A 65 -1.06 -2.78 8.09
N ALA A 66 -1.37 -2.01 9.12
CA ALA A 66 -2.72 -1.47 9.37
C ALA A 66 -3.20 -0.57 8.22
N ALA A 67 -2.35 0.33 7.73
CA ALA A 67 -2.69 1.23 6.63
C ALA A 67 -2.98 0.46 5.32
N VAL A 68 -2.23 -0.62 5.02
CA VAL A 68 -2.51 -1.45 3.85
C VAL A 68 -3.84 -2.20 4.00
N ILE A 69 -4.09 -2.77 5.18
CA ILE A 69 -5.36 -3.45 5.48
C ILE A 69 -6.53 -2.48 5.33
N ALA A 70 -6.43 -1.27 5.91
CA ALA A 70 -7.47 -0.25 5.80
C ALA A 70 -7.75 0.15 4.34
N GLY A 71 -6.69 0.33 3.53
CA GLY A 71 -6.85 0.61 2.10
C GLY A 71 -7.51 -0.53 1.33
N LEU A 72 -7.15 -1.79 1.60
CA LEU A 72 -7.77 -2.96 0.98
C LEU A 72 -9.25 -3.10 1.40
N ASP A 73 -9.56 -2.89 2.67
CA ASP A 73 -10.93 -2.91 3.19
C ASP A 73 -11.78 -1.80 2.56
N PHE A 74 -11.22 -0.60 2.42
CA PHE A 74 -11.87 0.52 1.72
C PHE A 74 -12.15 0.19 0.26
N ILE A 75 -11.14 -0.29 -0.49
CA ILE A 75 -11.28 -0.70 -1.89
C ILE A 75 -12.36 -1.77 -2.05
N LYS A 76 -12.39 -2.75 -1.14
CA LYS A 76 -13.43 -3.78 -1.12
C LYS A 76 -14.82 -3.20 -0.85
N ALA A 77 -14.94 -2.19 0.00
CA ALA A 77 -16.21 -1.57 0.35
C ALA A 77 -16.81 -0.73 -0.80
N ILE A 78 -15.96 -0.04 -1.57
CA ILE A 78 -16.41 0.79 -2.70
C ILE A 78 -16.60 0.00 -4.02
N ASP A 79 -16.10 -1.24 -4.07
CA ASP A 79 -16.25 -2.20 -5.17
C ASP A 79 -16.01 -1.59 -6.57
N PRO A 80 -14.77 -1.11 -6.86
CA PRO A 80 -14.49 -0.46 -8.12
C PRO A 80 -14.43 -1.50 -9.26
N LYS A 81 -14.67 -1.07 -10.51
CA LYS A 81 -14.59 -2.01 -11.65
C LYS A 81 -13.20 -2.64 -11.80
N PHE A 82 -12.17 -1.87 -11.49
CA PHE A 82 -10.77 -2.30 -11.56
C PHE A 82 -9.97 -1.66 -10.43
N TRP A 83 -8.94 -2.35 -9.94
CA TRP A 83 -7.96 -1.75 -9.05
C TRP A 83 -6.60 -2.43 -9.19
N VAL A 84 -5.55 -1.70 -8.81
CA VAL A 84 -4.19 -2.22 -8.69
C VAL A 84 -3.57 -1.74 -7.39
N MET A 85 -2.75 -2.59 -6.77
CA MET A 85 -1.85 -2.19 -5.69
C MET A 85 -0.41 -2.38 -6.14
N GLU A 86 0.38 -1.31 -6.07
CA GLU A 86 1.80 -1.32 -6.46
C GLU A 86 2.69 -1.22 -5.22
N ASN A 87 3.75 -2.02 -5.19
CA ASN A 87 4.80 -1.92 -4.20
C ASN A 87 6.07 -2.63 -4.73
N PRO A 88 7.27 -2.17 -4.37
CA PRO A 88 8.50 -2.87 -4.67
C PRO A 88 8.47 -4.37 -4.30
N ARG A 89 9.18 -5.19 -5.08
CA ARG A 89 9.26 -6.64 -4.84
C ARG A 89 10.10 -6.93 -3.58
N ALA A 90 9.48 -6.90 -2.41
CA ALA A 90 10.16 -7.13 -1.13
C ALA A 90 9.25 -7.80 -0.07
N LEU A 91 8.97 -7.14 1.08
CA LEU A 91 8.25 -7.76 2.21
C LEU A 91 6.73 -7.67 2.11
N LEU A 92 6.16 -6.69 1.40
CA LEU A 92 4.69 -6.56 1.31
C LEU A 92 4.05 -7.85 0.76
N ARG A 93 4.60 -8.40 -0.32
CA ARG A 93 4.17 -9.68 -0.91
C ARG A 93 4.28 -10.91 0.00
N LYS A 94 4.94 -10.80 1.16
CA LYS A 94 5.05 -11.87 2.17
C LYS A 94 4.07 -11.67 3.32
N ARG A 95 3.32 -10.57 3.35
CA ARG A 95 2.33 -10.29 4.39
C ARG A 95 1.12 -11.21 4.23
N PRO A 96 0.51 -11.69 5.33
CA PRO A 96 -0.60 -12.66 5.27
C PRO A 96 -1.84 -12.11 4.54
N PHE A 97 -2.13 -10.81 4.67
CA PHE A 97 -3.32 -10.14 4.10
C PHE A 97 -3.26 -9.86 2.59
N VAL A 98 -2.18 -10.26 1.90
CA VAL A 98 -2.06 -10.13 0.44
C VAL A 98 -1.80 -11.46 -0.27
N GLN A 99 -1.85 -12.59 0.45
CA GLN A 99 -1.41 -13.87 -0.10
C GLN A 99 -2.36 -14.39 -1.19
N ASP A 100 -3.64 -14.10 -1.06
CA ASP A 100 -4.74 -14.43 -1.96
C ASP A 100 -4.87 -13.50 -3.17
N LEU A 101 -4.14 -12.39 -3.19
CA LEU A 101 -4.14 -11.45 -4.32
C LEU A 101 -3.31 -11.97 -5.50
N ASP A 102 -3.83 -11.77 -6.71
CA ASP A 102 -3.10 -11.98 -7.95
C ASP A 102 -1.90 -11.02 -8.03
N ARG A 103 -0.77 -11.52 -8.54
CA ARG A 103 0.48 -10.77 -8.58
C ARG A 103 1.14 -10.88 -9.94
N VAL A 104 1.40 -9.73 -10.52
CA VAL A 104 2.23 -9.59 -11.71
C VAL A 104 3.50 -8.85 -11.30
N THR A 105 4.65 -9.33 -11.77
CA THR A 105 5.91 -8.58 -11.64
C THR A 105 6.15 -7.84 -12.95
N VAL A 106 6.05 -6.52 -12.92
CA VAL A 106 6.50 -5.66 -14.02
C VAL A 106 8.00 -5.43 -13.84
N ALA A 107 8.78 -5.56 -14.92
CA ALA A 107 10.25 -5.56 -14.85
C ALA A 107 10.81 -4.25 -14.26
N TYR A 108 11.85 -4.43 -13.45
CA TYR A 108 12.44 -3.47 -12.53
C TYR A 108 13.53 -2.61 -13.19
N CYS A 109 13.68 -1.37 -12.71
CA CYS A 109 14.78 -0.48 -13.02
C CYS A 109 16.13 -1.20 -12.92
N ARG A 110 16.88 -1.22 -14.03
CA ARG A 110 18.31 -1.54 -13.98
C ARG A 110 18.97 -0.40 -13.21
N TYR A 111 19.46 -0.66 -12.00
CA TYR A 111 20.47 0.23 -11.42
C TYR A 111 21.62 0.29 -12.43
N GLY A 112 21.91 1.49 -12.94
CA GLY A 112 22.98 1.74 -13.90
C GLY A 112 24.32 1.48 -13.24
N HIS A 113 24.71 0.22 -13.16
CA HIS A 113 26.08 -0.20 -12.96
C HIS A 113 26.62 -0.56 -14.34
N ASP A 114 27.40 0.37 -14.89
CA ASP A 114 28.50 0.03 -15.81
C ASP A 114 29.69 -0.45 -14.97
#